data_AF-K0SF82-F1
#
_entry.id   AF-K0SF82-F1
#
_cell.length_a   1.000
_cell.length_b   1.000
_cell.length_c   1.000
_cell.angle_alpha   90.00
_cell.angle_beta   90.00
_cell.angle_gamma   90.00
#
_symmetry.space_group_name_H-M   'P 1'
#
loop_
_entity.id
_entity.type
_entity.pdbx_description
1 polymer ?
#
loop_
_entity_poly.entity_id
_entity_poly.type
_entity_poly.pdbx_seq_one_letter_code
_entity_poly.pdbx_strand_id
1 'polypeptide(L)'
;MEPVDHPRNEPAGAPALNDGAAAAGVDDRPAAEVARYSERLLNEGHERWEGDRCPICFLFVGLPMGKYAKVNQCCMKMVCKGCRLAARQRGLNNRCPFCRTPRPTDDASTLAMIQKRVRKGDAAAINHLGQSYHRGALGLTKDVPRAIELWTESTELGSVDAHSMLGVAYYNGDCVEEDKPRGIRHWQEAAMKGHVISRHLLGVAEFNEGNHGLAVQHWLISAKMGYEKSLNAIRKRFMDGRATKAQYAEALRGYGDAAEEMKSHQRERQ
;
A
#
# COMPACT_ATOMS: atom_id res chain seq x y z
N MET A 1 -19.89 -65.80 -25.65
CA MET A 1 -20.23 -64.55 -24.95
C MET A 1 -19.36 -64.55 -23.71
N GLU A 2 -18.11 -64.14 -23.91
CA GLU A 2 -17.05 -64.07 -22.90
C GLU A 2 -16.42 -62.67 -23.02
N PRO A 3 -16.16 -61.96 -21.91
CA PRO A 3 -15.55 -60.64 -21.96
C PRO A 3 -14.02 -60.74 -21.98
N VAL A 4 -13.41 -59.98 -22.87
CA VAL A 4 -11.96 -59.85 -23.09
C VAL A 4 -11.39 -58.79 -22.15
N ASP A 5 -10.36 -59.18 -21.39
CA ASP A 5 -9.49 -58.35 -20.57
C ASP A 5 -8.87 -57.19 -21.36
N HIS A 6 -8.79 -56.00 -20.75
CA HIS A 6 -7.87 -54.93 -21.15
C HIS A 6 -7.13 -54.37 -19.91
N PRO A 7 -5.83 -54.05 -20.02
CA PRO A 7 -4.97 -53.88 -18.86
C PRO A 7 -4.97 -52.45 -18.30
N ARG A 8 -4.71 -52.37 -16.99
CA ARG A 8 -4.48 -51.16 -16.21
C ARG A 8 -3.29 -50.37 -16.76
N ASN A 9 -3.49 -49.08 -16.99
CA ASN A 9 -2.42 -48.13 -17.23
C ASN A 9 -2.69 -46.87 -16.38
N GLU A 10 -1.92 -46.70 -15.30
CA GLU A 10 -1.80 -45.41 -14.61
C GLU A 10 -1.01 -44.44 -15.50
N PRO A 11 -1.28 -43.14 -15.40
CA PRO A 11 -0.13 -42.29 -15.15
C PRO A 11 -0.36 -41.12 -14.18
N ALA A 12 0.71 -40.91 -13.41
CA ALA A 12 1.29 -39.63 -13.00
C ALA A 12 0.46 -38.74 -12.07
N GLY A 13 0.81 -38.83 -10.79
CA GLY A 13 0.41 -37.90 -9.74
C GLY A 13 0.69 -36.45 -10.12
N ALA A 14 -0.36 -35.64 -10.02
CA ALA A 14 -0.25 -34.19 -9.99
C ALA A 14 0.51 -33.78 -8.71
N PRO A 15 1.42 -32.78 -8.79
CA PRO A 15 2.05 -32.26 -7.59
C PRO A 15 1.00 -31.58 -6.72
N ALA A 16 0.94 -32.00 -5.46
CA ALA A 16 0.09 -31.39 -4.44
C ALA A 16 0.37 -29.87 -4.40
N LEU A 17 -0.69 -29.10 -4.62
CA LEU A 17 -0.70 -27.67 -4.35
C LEU A 17 -0.40 -27.50 -2.86
N ASN A 18 0.70 -26.83 -2.57
CA ASN A 18 1.05 -26.45 -1.21
C ASN A 18 0.08 -25.34 -0.82
N ASP A 19 -1.03 -25.73 -0.18
CA ASP A 19 -1.99 -24.83 0.44
C ASP A 19 -1.31 -24.12 1.61
N GLY A 20 -0.51 -23.11 1.28
CA GLY A 20 0.01 -22.11 2.21
C GLY A 20 -1.06 -21.09 2.60
N ALA A 21 -2.30 -21.55 2.83
CA ALA A 21 -3.28 -20.77 3.56
C ALA A 21 -2.83 -20.78 5.02
N ALA A 22 -2.05 -19.77 5.40
CA ALA A 22 -1.68 -19.55 6.80
C ALA A 22 -2.97 -19.34 7.61
N ALA A 23 -3.44 -20.43 8.22
CA ALA A 23 -4.53 -20.46 9.17
C ALA A 23 -4.23 -19.51 10.33
N ALA A 24 -5.28 -18.89 10.83
CA ALA A 24 -5.27 -18.09 12.04
C ALA A 24 -4.62 -18.88 13.20
N GLY A 25 -3.68 -18.25 13.87
CA GLY A 25 -3.08 -18.73 15.10
C GLY A 25 -2.65 -17.52 15.92
N VAL A 26 -2.72 -17.67 17.24
CA VAL A 26 -1.86 -16.93 18.15
C VAL A 26 -0.45 -16.93 17.54
N ASP A 27 0.28 -15.83 17.65
CA ASP A 27 1.64 -15.77 17.15
C ASP A 27 2.52 -16.78 17.91
N ASP A 28 2.51 -18.04 17.48
CA ASP A 28 3.20 -19.19 18.09
C ASP A 28 4.72 -19.11 17.87
N ARG A 29 5.19 -18.00 17.27
CA ARG A 29 6.62 -17.70 17.16
C ARG A 29 7.24 -17.68 18.55
N PRO A 30 8.45 -18.24 18.72
CA PRO A 30 9.19 -18.13 19.96
C PRO A 30 9.30 -16.67 20.40
N ALA A 31 9.22 -16.40 21.71
CA ALA A 31 9.31 -15.03 22.24
C ALA A 31 10.54 -14.25 21.74
N ALA A 32 11.65 -14.95 21.50
CA ALA A 32 12.86 -14.38 20.92
C ALA A 32 12.67 -13.90 19.47
N GLU A 33 11.87 -14.59 18.66
CA GLU A 33 11.55 -14.19 17.29
C GLU A 33 10.58 -13.00 17.26
N VAL A 34 9.58 -12.99 18.14
CA VAL A 34 8.68 -11.83 18.32
C VAL A 34 9.48 -10.59 18.72
N ALA A 35 10.42 -10.73 19.66
CA ALA A 35 11.30 -9.62 20.07
C ALA A 35 12.14 -9.08 18.91
N ARG A 36 12.78 -9.97 18.13
CA ARG A 36 13.53 -9.57 16.92
C ARG A 36 12.65 -8.89 15.88
N TYR A 37 11.43 -9.39 15.69
CA TYR A 37 10.49 -8.80 14.75
C TYR A 37 10.08 -7.38 15.18
N SER A 38 9.76 -7.19 16.46
CA SER A 38 9.43 -5.86 17.02
C SER A 38 10.60 -4.88 16.93
N GLU A 39 11.83 -5.36 17.16
CA GLU A 39 13.04 -4.55 16.97
C GLU A 39 13.22 -4.13 15.51
N ARG A 40 13.09 -5.07 14.57
CA ARG A 40 13.13 -4.77 13.13
C ARG A 40 12.05 -3.79 12.72
N LEU A 41 10.83 -3.95 13.23
CA LEU A 41 9.71 -3.06 12.92
C LEU A 41 10.06 -1.61 13.23
N LEU A 42 10.69 -1.31 14.36
CA LEU A 42 11.07 0.05 14.73
C LEU A 42 12.34 0.56 14.04
N ASN A 43 13.17 -0.31 13.48
CA ASN A 43 14.44 0.05 12.85
C ASN A 43 14.41 0.03 11.31
N GLU A 44 13.41 -0.59 10.68
CA GLU A 44 13.22 -0.64 9.23
C GLU A 44 12.14 0.34 8.76
N GLY A 45 12.15 0.71 7.46
CA GLY A 45 11.10 1.53 6.85
C GLY A 45 11.05 2.98 7.33
N HIS A 46 12.23 3.55 7.60
CA HIS A 46 12.42 4.98 7.92
C HIS A 46 12.50 5.88 6.70
N GLU A 47 12.77 5.27 5.53
CA GLU A 47 12.71 5.93 4.25
C GLU A 47 11.42 5.57 3.54
N ARG A 48 10.95 6.52 2.74
CA ARG A 48 9.69 6.38 2.01
C ARG A 48 9.87 5.45 0.82
N TRP A 49 8.87 4.59 0.59
CA TRP A 49 8.87 3.63 -0.51
C TRP A 49 9.15 4.29 -1.87
N GLU A 50 10.04 3.70 -2.68
CA GLU A 50 10.47 4.24 -3.98
C GLU A 50 9.32 4.48 -4.97
N GLY A 51 8.25 3.68 -4.87
CA GLY A 51 7.05 3.84 -5.71
C GLY A 51 6.32 5.17 -5.52
N ASP A 52 6.61 5.91 -4.44
CA ASP A 52 6.06 7.24 -4.19
C ASP A 52 6.78 8.36 -4.97
N ARG A 53 7.86 8.05 -5.70
CA ARG A 53 8.53 9.02 -6.58
C ARG A 53 7.76 9.16 -7.90
N CYS A 54 7.62 10.39 -8.34
CA CYS A 54 7.13 10.65 -9.70
C CYS A 54 8.20 10.17 -10.70
N PRO A 55 7.88 9.29 -11.66
CA PRO A 55 8.89 8.70 -12.55
C PRO A 55 9.37 9.64 -13.66
N ILE A 56 8.90 10.90 -13.66
CA ILE A 56 9.33 11.93 -14.62
C ILE A 56 10.32 12.89 -13.97
N CYS A 57 10.06 13.34 -12.74
CA CYS A 57 10.94 14.26 -12.03
C CYS A 57 11.77 13.59 -10.92
N PHE A 58 11.54 12.31 -10.63
CA PHE A 58 12.20 11.49 -9.61
C PHE A 58 12.06 12.01 -8.16
N LEU A 59 11.24 13.03 -7.95
CA LEU A 59 10.94 13.59 -6.63
C LEU A 59 9.75 12.88 -5.99
N PHE A 60 9.81 12.65 -4.68
CA PHE A 60 8.69 12.17 -3.89
C PHE A 60 7.48 13.07 -4.07
N VAL A 61 6.29 12.49 -4.23
CA VAL A 61 5.04 13.25 -4.36
C VAL A 61 4.48 13.57 -2.98
N GLY A 62 3.94 14.78 -2.81
CA GLY A 62 3.29 15.21 -1.57
C GLY A 62 2.24 14.23 -1.03
N LEU A 63 2.16 14.10 0.30
CA LEU A 63 1.12 13.32 0.97
C LEU A 63 -0.12 14.19 1.28
N PRO A 64 -1.36 13.67 1.16
CA PRO A 64 -1.71 12.36 0.60
C PRO A 64 -1.57 12.32 -0.93
N MET A 65 -1.01 11.23 -1.46
CA MET A 65 -0.61 11.08 -2.86
C MET A 65 -1.69 11.41 -3.89
N GLY A 66 -2.93 10.95 -3.66
CA GLY A 66 -4.06 11.19 -4.56
C GLY A 66 -4.40 12.68 -4.76
N LYS A 67 -4.00 13.54 -3.82
CA LYS A 67 -4.16 14.99 -3.95
C LYS A 67 -3.13 15.61 -4.89
N TYR A 68 -1.94 15.02 -5.03
CA TYR A 68 -0.81 15.63 -5.74
C TYR A 68 -0.35 14.85 -6.97
N ALA A 69 -0.88 13.64 -7.21
CA ALA A 69 -0.57 12.84 -8.38
C ALA A 69 -1.79 12.07 -8.91
N LYS A 70 -1.63 11.47 -10.09
CA LYS A 70 -2.60 10.53 -10.67
C LYS A 70 -1.89 9.30 -11.22
N VAL A 71 -2.40 8.12 -10.91
CA VAL A 71 -2.03 6.85 -11.55
C VAL A 71 -2.53 6.87 -13.00
N ASN A 72 -1.73 6.37 -13.94
CA ASN A 72 -2.12 6.25 -15.34
C ASN A 72 -2.34 4.78 -15.69
N GLN A 73 -3.56 4.44 -16.09
CA GLN A 73 -4.01 3.06 -16.25
C GLN A 73 -3.30 2.31 -17.39
N CYS A 74 -2.69 3.02 -18.34
CA CYS A 74 -1.86 2.40 -19.37
C CYS A 74 -0.63 1.67 -18.81
N CYS A 75 -0.10 2.09 -17.66
CA CYS A 75 1.23 1.70 -17.18
C CYS A 75 1.37 1.61 -15.66
N MET A 76 0.29 1.84 -14.91
CA MET A 76 0.26 1.94 -13.44
C MET A 76 1.22 2.94 -12.82
N LYS A 77 1.87 3.80 -13.62
CA LYS A 77 2.76 4.83 -13.11
C LYS A 77 2.00 6.03 -12.55
N MET A 78 2.32 6.37 -11.31
CA MET A 78 1.81 7.55 -10.64
C MET A 78 2.64 8.78 -11.05
N VAL A 79 2.00 9.76 -11.69
CA VAL A 79 2.67 10.97 -12.16
C VAL A 79 2.12 12.18 -11.42
N CYS A 80 3.00 12.98 -10.83
CA CYS A 80 2.62 14.19 -10.11
C CYS A 80 1.89 15.18 -11.02
N LYS A 81 0.97 15.95 -10.44
CA LYS A 81 0.18 16.94 -11.18
C LYS A 81 1.08 17.95 -11.89
N GLY A 82 2.23 18.33 -11.31
CA GLY A 82 3.23 19.20 -11.93
C GLY A 82 3.73 18.70 -13.27
N CYS A 83 4.28 17.48 -13.31
CA CYS A 83 4.73 16.85 -14.55
C CYS A 83 3.59 16.65 -15.55
N ARG A 84 2.35 16.38 -15.07
CA ARG A 84 1.17 16.28 -15.95
C ARG A 84 0.84 17.61 -16.61
N LEU A 85 0.91 18.72 -15.86
CA LEU A 85 0.67 20.07 -16.39
C LEU A 85 1.75 20.44 -17.41
N ALA A 86 3.02 20.24 -17.07
CA ALA A 86 4.14 20.49 -17.99
C ALA A 86 4.01 19.68 -19.29
N ALA A 87 3.56 18.42 -19.21
CA ALA A 87 3.30 17.60 -20.39
C ALA A 87 2.15 18.16 -21.25
N ARG A 88 1.06 18.64 -20.63
CA ARG A 88 -0.07 19.27 -21.35
C ARG A 88 0.35 20.54 -22.09
N GLN A 89 1.17 21.38 -21.45
CA GLN A 89 1.73 22.59 -22.07
C GLN A 89 2.60 22.27 -23.31
N ARG A 90 3.11 21.03 -23.41
CA ARG A 90 3.85 20.52 -24.57
C ARG A 90 2.96 19.72 -25.55
N GLY A 91 1.65 19.87 -25.47
CA GLY A 91 0.69 19.23 -26.40
C GLY A 91 0.27 17.80 -26.07
N LEU A 92 0.67 17.23 -24.92
CA LEU A 92 0.33 15.85 -24.54
C LEU A 92 -1.03 15.74 -23.82
N ASN A 93 -2.07 16.39 -24.35
CA ASN A 93 -3.36 16.53 -23.67
C ASN A 93 -4.09 15.18 -23.50
N ASN A 94 -4.16 14.40 -24.58
CA ASN A 94 -4.90 13.13 -24.62
C ASN A 94 -4.01 11.89 -24.48
N ARG A 95 -2.77 12.07 -24.03
CA ARG A 95 -1.79 10.99 -23.89
C ARG A 95 -1.27 10.92 -22.47
N CYS A 96 -0.82 9.73 -22.08
CA CYS A 96 -0.10 9.56 -20.83
C CYS A 96 1.23 10.32 -20.89
N PRO A 97 1.57 11.12 -19.87
CA PRO A 97 2.83 11.87 -19.83
C PRO A 97 4.06 10.97 -19.68
N PHE A 98 3.87 9.70 -19.28
CA PHE A 98 4.93 8.70 -19.15
C PHE A 98 4.99 7.78 -20.37
N CYS A 99 3.95 6.95 -20.58
CA CYS A 99 3.93 5.89 -21.60
C CYS A 99 3.50 6.35 -23.01
N ARG A 100 3.06 7.61 -23.18
CA ARG A 100 2.49 8.18 -24.43
C ARG A 100 1.23 7.51 -25.01
N THR A 101 0.75 6.40 -24.43
CA THR A 101 -0.52 5.76 -24.78
C THR A 101 -1.68 6.77 -24.64
N PRO A 102 -2.64 6.78 -25.59
CA PRO A 102 -3.87 7.55 -25.44
C PRO A 102 -4.57 7.28 -24.10
N ARG A 103 -5.20 8.31 -23.53
CA ARG A 103 -6.00 8.15 -22.31
C ARG A 103 -7.27 7.36 -22.60
N PRO A 104 -7.74 6.51 -21.67
CA PRO A 104 -9.06 5.90 -21.80
C PRO A 104 -10.14 6.98 -21.75
N THR A 105 -11.24 6.76 -22.48
CA THR A 105 -12.37 7.70 -22.60
C THR A 105 -13.54 7.32 -21.71
N ASP A 106 -13.57 6.08 -21.22
CA ASP A 106 -14.67 5.49 -20.48
C ASP A 106 -14.15 4.41 -19.52
N ASP A 107 -15.06 3.91 -18.68
CA ASP A 107 -14.75 2.90 -17.67
C ASP A 107 -14.35 1.56 -18.29
N ALA A 108 -15.00 1.15 -19.39
CA ALA A 108 -14.71 -0.11 -20.06
C ALA A 108 -13.28 -0.16 -20.63
N SER A 109 -12.86 0.90 -21.32
CA SER A 109 -11.49 1.07 -21.83
C SER A 109 -10.47 1.20 -20.70
N THR A 110 -10.83 1.86 -19.59
CA THR A 110 -10.00 1.93 -18.38
C THR A 110 -9.77 0.54 -17.78
N LEU A 111 -10.85 -0.23 -17.59
CA LEU A 111 -10.81 -1.59 -17.06
C LEU A 111 -10.01 -2.53 -17.99
N ALA A 112 -10.20 -2.44 -19.30
CA ALA A 112 -9.45 -3.24 -20.27
C ALA A 112 -7.93 -2.98 -20.20
N MET A 113 -7.50 -1.72 -19.98
CA MET A 113 -6.09 -1.39 -19.77
C MET A 113 -5.54 -1.97 -18.47
N ILE A 114 -6.31 -1.90 -17.37
CA ILE A 114 -5.94 -2.49 -16.09
C ILE A 114 -5.81 -4.01 -16.22
N GLN A 115 -6.81 -4.69 -16.78
CA GLN A 115 -6.79 -6.13 -16.98
C GLN A 115 -5.62 -6.59 -17.86
N LYS A 116 -5.23 -5.80 -18.88
CA LYS A 116 -4.03 -6.08 -19.68
C LYS A 116 -2.75 -6.08 -18.85
N ARG A 117 -2.67 -5.26 -17.80
CA ARG A 117 -1.54 -5.22 -16.87
C ARG A 117 -1.61 -6.33 -15.83
N VAL A 118 -2.80 -6.63 -15.32
CA VAL A 118 -3.06 -7.79 -14.44
C VAL A 118 -2.62 -9.09 -15.10
N ARG A 119 -2.98 -9.34 -16.37
CA ARG A 119 -2.53 -10.51 -17.14
C ARG A 119 -1.01 -10.62 -17.31
N LYS A 120 -0.26 -9.56 -17.00
CA LYS A 120 1.20 -9.53 -17.04
C LYS A 120 1.84 -9.59 -15.65
N GLY A 121 1.06 -9.84 -14.60
CA GLY A 121 1.55 -9.88 -13.21
C GLY A 121 1.96 -8.52 -12.66
N ASP A 122 1.40 -7.41 -13.17
CA ASP A 122 1.69 -6.08 -12.63
C ASP A 122 1.00 -5.91 -11.26
N ALA A 123 1.79 -6.01 -10.18
CA ALA A 123 1.30 -5.95 -8.80
C ALA A 123 0.47 -4.70 -8.52
N ALA A 124 0.86 -3.54 -9.08
CA ALA A 124 0.12 -2.29 -8.89
C ALA A 124 -1.24 -2.32 -9.62
N ALA A 125 -1.31 -2.98 -10.79
CA ALA A 125 -2.57 -3.16 -11.51
C ALA A 125 -3.52 -4.10 -10.77
N ILE A 126 -3.00 -5.19 -10.21
CA ILE A 126 -3.77 -6.16 -9.42
C ILE A 126 -4.34 -5.46 -8.18
N ASN A 127 -3.53 -4.70 -7.45
CA ASN A 127 -4.00 -3.86 -6.33
C ASN A 127 -5.10 -2.88 -6.77
N HIS A 128 -4.90 -2.20 -7.90
CA HIS A 128 -5.87 -1.22 -8.41
C HIS A 128 -7.18 -1.88 -8.85
N LEU A 129 -7.14 -3.09 -9.40
CA LEU A 129 -8.32 -3.89 -9.71
C LEU A 129 -9.05 -4.30 -8.42
N GLY A 130 -8.31 -4.76 -7.39
CA GLY A 130 -8.88 -5.05 -6.07
C GLY A 130 -9.61 -3.85 -5.47
N GLN A 131 -9.01 -2.66 -5.53
CA GLN A 131 -9.66 -1.41 -5.11
C GLN A 131 -10.92 -1.08 -5.93
N SER A 132 -10.94 -1.43 -7.22
CA SER A 132 -12.10 -1.20 -8.08
C SER A 132 -13.26 -2.10 -7.70
N TYR A 133 -13.01 -3.39 -7.42
CA TYR A 133 -14.00 -4.31 -6.88
C TYR A 133 -14.49 -3.91 -5.48
N HIS A 134 -13.59 -3.51 -4.58
CA HIS A 134 -13.96 -3.06 -3.24
C HIS A 134 -14.93 -1.86 -3.26
N ARG A 135 -14.78 -0.96 -4.25
CA ARG A 135 -15.60 0.26 -4.37
C ARG A 135 -16.80 0.12 -5.32
N GLY A 136 -16.87 -0.94 -6.12
CA GLY A 136 -17.83 -1.03 -7.23
C GLY A 136 -17.61 0.06 -8.29
N ALA A 137 -16.36 0.25 -8.73
CA ALA A 137 -15.97 1.27 -9.71
C ALA A 137 -15.69 0.65 -11.10
N LEU A 138 -15.58 1.49 -12.13
CA LEU A 138 -15.27 1.07 -13.51
C LEU A 138 -16.34 0.13 -14.12
N GLY A 139 -17.60 0.33 -13.74
CA GLY A 139 -18.71 -0.54 -14.13
C GLY A 139 -18.72 -1.92 -13.46
N LEU A 140 -17.87 -2.16 -12.47
CA LEU A 140 -17.86 -3.38 -11.67
C LEU A 140 -18.86 -3.27 -10.51
N THR A 141 -19.56 -4.36 -10.21
CA THR A 141 -20.30 -4.49 -8.96
C THR A 141 -19.33 -4.58 -7.78
N LYS A 142 -19.71 -4.02 -6.64
CA LYS A 142 -18.92 -4.14 -5.41
C LYS A 142 -18.77 -5.61 -5.02
N ASP A 143 -17.52 -6.07 -4.86
CA ASP A 143 -17.17 -7.43 -4.48
C ASP A 143 -15.92 -7.41 -3.58
N VAL A 144 -16.14 -7.50 -2.27
CA VAL A 144 -15.07 -7.40 -1.28
C VAL A 144 -14.22 -8.69 -1.18
N PRO A 145 -14.81 -9.90 -1.15
CA PRO A 145 -14.02 -11.13 -1.21
C PRO A 145 -13.07 -11.14 -2.41
N ARG A 146 -13.55 -10.76 -3.59
CA ARG A 146 -12.69 -10.66 -4.79
C ARG A 146 -11.59 -9.61 -4.64
N ALA A 147 -11.87 -8.49 -3.96
CA ALA A 147 -10.85 -7.48 -3.68
C ALA A 147 -9.74 -8.02 -2.77
N ILE A 148 -10.09 -8.80 -1.74
CA ILE A 148 -9.14 -9.42 -0.81
C ILE A 148 -8.25 -10.44 -1.52
N GLU A 149 -8.83 -11.28 -2.39
CA GLU A 149 -8.06 -12.22 -3.23
C GLU A 149 -7.00 -11.48 -4.06
N LEU A 150 -7.43 -10.43 -4.77
CA LEU A 150 -6.54 -9.63 -5.62
C LEU A 150 -5.48 -8.89 -4.79
N TRP A 151 -5.83 -8.34 -3.63
CA TRP A 151 -4.83 -7.72 -2.77
C TRP A 151 -3.84 -8.74 -2.23
N THR A 152 -4.28 -9.96 -1.89
CA THR A 152 -3.39 -11.05 -1.45
C THR A 152 -2.40 -11.40 -2.56
N GLU A 153 -2.88 -11.67 -3.78
CA GLU A 153 -2.03 -11.89 -4.96
C GLU A 153 -1.04 -10.73 -5.19
N SER A 154 -1.52 -9.49 -5.04
CA SER A 154 -0.68 -8.31 -5.19
C SER A 154 0.42 -8.22 -4.12
N THR A 155 0.16 -8.63 -2.88
CA THR A 155 1.18 -8.67 -1.81
C THR A 155 2.25 -9.71 -2.08
N GLU A 156 1.89 -10.88 -2.61
CA GLU A 156 2.84 -11.94 -3.02
C GLU A 156 3.78 -11.44 -4.13
N LEU A 157 3.30 -10.53 -4.98
CA LEU A 157 4.08 -9.84 -6.00
C LEU A 157 4.82 -8.58 -5.49
N GLY A 158 4.81 -8.35 -4.17
CA GLY A 158 5.59 -7.29 -3.51
C GLY A 158 4.91 -5.93 -3.41
N SER A 159 3.59 -5.83 -3.64
CA SER A 159 2.85 -4.56 -3.54
C SER A 159 2.71 -4.10 -2.08
N VAL A 160 3.40 -3.01 -1.76
CA VAL A 160 3.34 -2.34 -0.46
C VAL A 160 1.95 -1.74 -0.18
N ASP A 161 1.33 -1.13 -1.20
CA ASP A 161 -0.03 -0.58 -1.09
C ASP A 161 -1.07 -1.67 -0.80
N ALA A 162 -0.91 -2.87 -1.37
CA ALA A 162 -1.85 -3.98 -1.15
C ALA A 162 -1.83 -4.49 0.29
N HIS A 163 -0.65 -4.57 0.91
CA HIS A 163 -0.54 -4.85 2.36
C HIS A 163 -1.32 -3.79 3.16
N SER A 164 -1.22 -2.50 2.79
CA SER A 164 -2.01 -1.46 3.46
C SER A 164 -3.51 -1.65 3.30
N MET A 165 -3.98 -2.08 2.12
CA MET A 165 -5.41 -2.31 1.88
C MET A 165 -5.94 -3.52 2.67
N LEU A 166 -5.20 -4.64 2.68
CA LEU A 166 -5.55 -5.80 3.51
C LEU A 166 -5.56 -5.44 4.99
N GLY A 167 -4.58 -4.65 5.45
CA GLY A 167 -4.52 -4.20 6.82
C GLY A 167 -5.76 -3.44 7.26
N VAL A 168 -6.27 -2.54 6.40
CA VAL A 168 -7.52 -1.80 6.65
C VAL A 168 -8.74 -2.73 6.62
N ALA A 169 -8.82 -3.62 5.63
CA ALA A 169 -9.96 -4.52 5.46
C ALA A 169 -10.16 -5.43 6.68
N TYR A 170 -9.07 -6.06 7.16
CA TYR A 170 -9.14 -6.94 8.33
C TYR A 170 -9.30 -6.18 9.65
N TYR A 171 -8.68 -5.00 9.79
CA TYR A 171 -8.76 -4.22 11.03
C TYR A 171 -10.15 -3.63 11.29
N ASN A 172 -10.85 -3.17 10.24
CA ASN A 172 -12.17 -2.57 10.36
C ASN A 172 -13.33 -3.59 10.31
N GLY A 173 -13.05 -4.84 9.89
CA GLY A 173 -14.11 -5.81 9.59
C GLY A 173 -15.00 -5.37 8.41
N ASP A 174 -14.45 -4.62 7.45
CA ASP A 174 -15.22 -4.13 6.29
C ASP A 174 -15.63 -5.31 5.40
N CYS A 175 -16.81 -5.88 5.67
CA CYS A 175 -17.45 -6.98 4.93
C CYS A 175 -16.74 -8.35 5.00
N VAL A 176 -15.77 -8.51 5.90
CA VAL A 176 -15.21 -9.79 6.37
C VAL A 176 -15.21 -9.81 7.89
N GLU A 177 -15.05 -10.99 8.50
CA GLU A 177 -14.88 -11.09 9.96
C GLU A 177 -13.68 -10.23 10.39
N GLU A 178 -13.90 -9.42 11.43
CA GLU A 178 -12.86 -8.55 11.98
C GLU A 178 -11.70 -9.40 12.50
N ASP A 179 -10.49 -9.12 12.02
CA ASP A 179 -9.26 -9.76 12.46
C ASP A 179 -8.17 -8.68 12.59
N LYS A 180 -8.27 -7.91 13.68
CA LYS A 180 -7.32 -6.82 13.98
C LYS A 180 -5.86 -7.29 14.00
N PRO A 181 -5.49 -8.43 14.64
CA PRO A 181 -4.12 -8.94 14.60
C PRO A 181 -3.59 -9.15 13.18
N ARG A 182 -4.39 -9.78 12.29
CA ARG A 182 -4.02 -9.96 10.89
C ARG A 182 -3.90 -8.64 10.16
N GLY A 183 -4.81 -7.70 10.41
CA GLY A 183 -4.75 -6.36 9.84
C GLY A 183 -3.46 -5.62 10.23
N ILE A 184 -3.10 -5.66 11.51
CA ILE A 184 -1.88 -5.08 12.07
C ILE A 184 -0.64 -5.73 11.42
N ARG A 185 -0.61 -7.05 11.26
CA ARG A 185 0.52 -7.75 10.62
C ARG A 185 0.79 -7.24 9.19
N HIS A 186 -0.26 -7.06 8.38
CA HIS A 186 -0.09 -6.49 7.05
C HIS A 186 0.42 -5.03 7.10
N TRP A 187 -0.06 -4.22 8.06
CA TRP A 187 0.49 -2.88 8.25
C TRP A 187 1.95 -2.88 8.71
N GLN A 188 2.39 -3.83 9.54
CA GLN A 188 3.79 -4.00 9.94
C GLN A 188 4.68 -4.28 8.73
N GLU A 189 4.27 -5.21 7.86
CA GLU A 189 4.99 -5.52 6.61
C GLU A 189 5.10 -4.31 5.67
N ALA A 190 4.00 -3.58 5.47
CA ALA A 190 4.00 -2.37 4.66
C ALA A 190 4.88 -1.27 5.29
N ALA A 191 4.78 -1.09 6.60
CA ALA A 191 5.52 -0.09 7.34
C ALA A 191 7.03 -0.32 7.25
N MET A 192 7.52 -1.55 7.43
CA MET A 192 8.94 -1.91 7.28
C MET A 192 9.47 -1.65 5.86
N LYS A 193 8.59 -1.69 4.84
CA LYS A 193 8.91 -1.33 3.45
C LYS A 193 8.74 0.18 3.14
N GLY A 194 8.54 1.02 4.17
CA GLY A 194 8.46 2.47 4.02
C GLY A 194 7.06 3.00 3.70
N HIS A 195 5.99 2.23 3.93
CA HIS A 195 4.62 2.70 3.72
C HIS A 195 4.18 3.66 4.84
N VAL A 196 4.08 4.94 4.48
CA VAL A 196 3.89 6.03 5.44
C VAL A 196 2.55 5.95 6.17
N ILE A 197 1.48 5.58 5.47
CA ILE A 197 0.13 5.50 6.03
C ILE A 197 0.01 4.28 6.95
N SER A 198 0.55 3.12 6.57
CA SER A 198 0.54 1.94 7.45
C SER A 198 1.34 2.20 8.72
N ARG A 199 2.49 2.87 8.62
CA ARG A 199 3.26 3.31 9.80
C ARG A 199 2.42 4.19 10.73
N HIS A 200 1.65 5.13 10.19
CA HIS A 200 0.73 5.96 10.98
C HIS A 200 -0.38 5.13 11.65
N LEU A 201 -0.97 4.19 10.90
CA LEU A 201 -2.05 3.33 11.39
C LEU A 201 -1.59 2.39 12.50
N LEU A 202 -0.34 1.90 12.45
CA LEU A 202 0.27 1.21 13.60
C LEU A 202 0.30 2.10 14.84
N GLY A 203 0.73 3.35 14.70
CA GLY A 203 0.72 4.28 15.83
C GLY A 203 -0.69 4.53 16.39
N VAL A 204 -1.72 4.53 15.54
CA VAL A 204 -3.12 4.62 15.98
C VAL A 204 -3.56 3.35 16.70
N ALA A 205 -3.23 2.16 16.18
CA ALA A 205 -3.54 0.88 16.82
C ALA A 205 -2.90 0.79 18.22
N GLU A 206 -1.60 1.06 18.31
CA GLU A 206 -0.86 1.07 19.59
C GLU A 206 -1.43 2.09 20.58
N PHE A 207 -1.88 3.25 20.08
CA PHE A 207 -2.53 4.24 20.93
C PHE A 207 -3.86 3.72 21.51
N ASN A 208 -4.66 3.03 20.70
CA ASN A 208 -5.95 2.47 21.13
C ASN A 208 -5.77 1.35 22.16
N GLU A 209 -4.71 0.56 22.05
CA GLU A 209 -4.32 -0.46 23.02
C GLU A 209 -3.65 0.12 24.30
N GLY A 210 -3.45 1.44 24.36
CA GLY A 210 -2.85 2.13 25.51
C GLY A 210 -1.32 2.21 25.50
N ASN A 211 -0.66 1.67 24.47
CA ASN A 211 0.79 1.68 24.26
C ASN A 211 1.27 3.04 23.74
N HIS A 212 1.03 4.12 24.50
CA HIS A 212 1.26 5.50 24.05
C HIS A 212 2.71 5.79 23.65
N GLY A 213 3.70 5.17 24.30
CA GLY A 213 5.12 5.34 23.96
C GLY A 213 5.44 4.79 22.57
N LEU A 214 4.97 3.57 22.28
CA LEU A 214 5.15 2.92 21.00
C LEU A 214 4.38 3.64 19.89
N ALA A 215 3.17 4.12 20.20
CA ALA A 215 2.40 4.97 19.29
C ALA A 215 3.19 6.21 18.82
N VAL A 216 3.85 6.92 19.76
CA VAL A 216 4.68 8.08 19.43
C VAL A 216 5.88 7.68 18.57
N GLN A 217 6.52 6.53 18.82
CA GLN A 217 7.62 6.05 17.98
C GLN A 217 7.18 5.80 16.54
N HIS A 218 6.04 5.13 16.32
CA HIS A 218 5.48 4.95 14.98
C HIS A 218 5.16 6.27 14.30
N TRP A 219 4.55 7.20 15.02
CA TRP A 219 4.25 8.52 14.46
C TRP A 219 5.49 9.34 14.16
N LEU A 220 6.58 9.22 14.93
CA LEU A 220 7.84 9.92 14.65
C LEU A 220 8.40 9.49 13.30
N ILE A 221 8.45 8.18 13.04
CA ILE A 221 8.91 7.61 11.77
C ILE A 221 8.02 8.10 10.61
N SER A 222 6.69 8.04 10.79
CA SER A 222 5.74 8.49 9.75
C SER A 222 5.79 10.01 9.51
N ALA A 223 5.99 10.83 10.56
CA ALA A 223 6.14 12.28 10.45
C ALA A 223 7.45 12.64 9.72
N LYS A 224 8.55 11.92 10.00
CA LYS A 224 9.82 12.07 9.29
C LYS A 224 9.72 11.75 7.80
N MET A 225 8.77 10.90 7.39
CA MET A 225 8.44 10.66 5.98
C MET A 225 7.44 11.69 5.38
N GLY A 226 7.15 12.78 6.11
CA GLY A 226 6.32 13.89 5.64
C GLY A 226 4.81 13.72 5.86
N TYR A 227 4.36 12.84 6.77
CA TYR A 227 2.92 12.68 7.03
C TYR A 227 2.40 13.60 8.13
N GLU A 228 1.66 14.63 7.71
CA GLU A 228 1.13 15.68 8.57
C GLU A 228 0.23 15.15 9.70
N LYS A 229 -0.58 14.11 9.45
CA LYS A 229 -1.45 13.55 10.51
C LYS A 229 -0.65 12.95 11.66
N SER A 230 0.52 12.36 11.38
CA SER A 230 1.40 11.84 12.43
C SER A 230 2.06 12.96 13.22
N LEU A 231 2.50 14.03 12.55
CA LEU A 231 3.01 15.24 13.21
C LEU A 231 1.94 15.85 14.15
N ASN A 232 0.70 15.96 13.67
CA ASN A 232 -0.40 16.47 14.47
C ASN A 232 -0.77 15.53 15.64
N ALA A 233 -0.67 14.22 15.46
CA ALA A 233 -0.84 13.26 16.55
C ALA A 233 0.21 13.47 17.65
N ILE A 234 1.49 13.62 17.29
CA ILE A 234 2.58 13.91 18.24
C ILE A 234 2.37 15.25 18.92
N ARG A 235 1.97 16.30 18.17
CA ARG A 235 1.63 17.61 18.74
C ARG A 235 0.55 17.48 19.82
N LYS A 236 -0.51 16.72 19.55
CA LYS A 236 -1.58 16.47 20.53
C LYS A 236 -1.04 15.74 21.76
N ARG A 237 -0.20 14.71 21.58
CA ARG A 237 0.43 13.99 22.69
C ARG A 237 1.36 14.87 23.53
N PHE A 238 2.07 15.81 22.90
CA PHE A 238 2.91 16.78 23.60
C PHE A 238 2.08 17.72 24.48
N MET A 239 0.97 18.25 23.96
CA MET A 239 0.05 19.09 24.74
C MET A 239 -0.56 18.33 25.92
N ASP A 240 -0.82 17.03 25.75
CA ASP A 240 -1.35 16.14 26.80
C ASP A 240 -0.26 15.65 27.78
N GLY A 241 0.99 16.10 27.66
CA GLY A 241 2.12 15.68 28.51
C GLY A 241 2.62 14.25 28.28
N ARG A 242 2.15 13.58 27.21
CA ARG A 242 2.51 12.17 26.87
C ARG A 242 3.64 12.05 25.85
N ALA A 243 4.04 13.15 25.22
CA ALA A 243 5.24 13.22 24.39
C ALA A 243 6.18 14.29 24.93
N THR A 244 7.48 14.09 24.78
CA THR A 244 8.50 15.03 25.24
C THR A 244 8.69 16.19 24.25
N LYS A 245 9.23 17.30 24.74
CA LYS A 245 9.64 18.44 23.89
C LYS A 245 10.65 18.01 22.81
N ALA A 246 11.55 17.08 23.14
CA ALA A 246 12.56 16.56 22.22
C ALA A 246 11.90 15.80 21.07
N GLN A 247 10.97 14.89 21.37
CA GLN A 247 10.22 14.13 20.35
C GLN A 247 9.42 15.05 19.42
N TYR A 248 8.72 16.05 19.98
CA TYR A 248 7.97 16.98 19.13
C TYR A 248 8.89 17.82 18.23
N ALA A 249 10.03 18.30 18.75
CA ALA A 249 11.01 19.03 17.96
C ALA A 249 11.64 18.16 16.87
N GLU A 250 11.91 16.88 17.14
CA GLU A 250 12.37 15.92 16.16
C GLU A 250 11.34 15.70 15.04
N ALA A 251 10.07 15.49 15.39
CA ALA A 251 8.98 15.33 14.44
C ALA A 251 8.87 16.53 13.49
N LEU A 252 8.98 17.75 14.03
CA LEU A 252 8.94 18.99 13.24
C LEU A 252 10.11 19.09 12.26
N ARG A 253 11.33 18.75 12.71
CA ARG A 253 12.52 18.76 11.84
C ARG A 253 12.38 17.75 10.71
N GLY A 254 12.09 16.48 11.04
CA GLY A 254 11.96 15.42 10.03
C GLY A 254 10.83 15.69 9.05
N TYR A 255 9.70 16.22 9.51
CA TYR A 255 8.62 16.64 8.61
C TYR A 255 9.05 17.80 7.69
N GLY A 256 9.79 18.77 8.22
CA GLY A 256 10.36 19.87 7.43
C GLY A 256 11.30 19.38 6.34
N ASP A 257 12.24 18.50 6.68
CA ASP A 257 13.19 17.90 5.74
C ASP A 257 12.46 17.16 4.61
N ALA A 258 11.48 16.32 4.95
CA ALA A 258 10.65 15.63 3.96
C ALA A 258 9.83 16.60 3.08
N ALA A 259 9.33 17.70 3.65
CA ALA A 259 8.61 18.71 2.88
C ALA A 259 9.52 19.39 1.85
N GLU A 260 10.77 19.68 2.21
CA GLU A 260 11.79 20.20 1.29
C GLU A 260 12.10 19.21 0.17
N GLU A 261 12.28 17.92 0.46
CA GLU A 261 12.52 16.88 -0.54
C GLU A 261 11.37 16.72 -1.55
N MET A 262 10.14 17.03 -1.12
CA MET A 262 8.94 16.96 -1.97
C MET A 262 8.71 18.21 -2.82
N LYS A 263 9.46 19.30 -2.59
CA LYS A 263 9.33 20.54 -3.37
C LYS A 263 9.70 20.30 -4.82
N SER A 264 8.98 20.98 -5.70
CA SER A 264 9.21 20.88 -7.13
C SER A 264 8.67 22.11 -7.80
N HIS A 265 9.55 22.78 -8.54
CA HIS A 265 9.20 23.92 -9.35
C HIS A 265 8.03 23.67 -10.33
N GLN A 266 7.86 22.44 -10.81
CA GLN A 266 6.71 22.09 -11.67
C GLN A 266 5.39 22.01 -10.90
N ARG A 267 5.42 21.75 -9.60
CA ARG A 267 4.24 21.62 -8.71
C ARG A 267 3.86 22.96 -8.06
N GLU A 268 4.84 23.86 -7.88
CA GLU A 268 4.64 25.20 -7.32
C GLU A 268 3.97 26.17 -8.29
N ARG A 269 3.97 25.85 -9.59
CA ARG A 269 3.32 26.64 -10.65
C ARG A 269 1.82 26.30 -10.85
N GLN A 270 1.18 25.64 -9.87
CA GLN A 270 -0.18 25.10 -9.99
C GLN A 270 -1.21 25.84 -9.15
#